data_AF-A0A4U6UU41-F1
#
_entry.id   AF-A0A4U6UU41-F1
#
_cell.length_a   1.000
_cell.length_b   1.000
_cell.length_c   1.000
_cell.angle_alpha   90.00
_cell.angle_beta   90.00
_cell.angle_gamma   90.00
#
_symmetry.space_group_name_H-M   'P 1'
#
loop_
_entity.id
_entity.type
_entity.pdbx_description
1 polymer ?
#
loop_
_entity_poly.entity_id
_entity_poly.type
_entity_poly.pdbx_seq_one_letter_code
_entity_poly.pdbx_strand_id
1 'polypeptide(L)'
;MLDFVDAVVDAALDDDQAAAEALPGMLQVYTCVVDDSPAVLTLFKESSFTTSMFDAMNGIFLRKRSKLSDAIWGMMEVVRASFLTNDCWRVSPASAGGVHKTTRLVMIYVMLLWRNEGALNLVLQDQQHRFRMFLSEHHDYCSSSVADLIKKMISSSEKQLEKASNFISDPGLRYIFLMNNFSFISEKFSSLLLPPFEGYKIERSRGSRERLHPMEDGVNQPDPSIRAEIETDSNLDGFIKIQSFMEAYLDASWEPVMSCLYHDIPRGFLKCGRALDRFILEFQRTCATQRMWKVPNPELRKRLRKAIIEKVISGYNQYLTQRLARGKSNRPAMSTPLELEELIEELFEG
;
A
#
# COMPACT_ATOMS: atom_id res chain seq x y z
N MET A 1 1.86 -34.24 -20.41
CA MET A 1 2.22 -32.92 -19.86
C MET A 1 1.26 -31.83 -20.32
N LEU A 2 1.02 -31.66 -21.63
CA LEU A 2 0.13 -30.59 -22.11
C LEU A 2 -1.37 -30.82 -21.85
N ASP A 3 -1.80 -32.06 -21.60
CA ASP A 3 -3.19 -32.34 -21.18
C ASP A 3 -3.46 -31.95 -19.73
N PHE A 4 -2.41 -31.93 -18.89
CA PHE A 4 -2.50 -31.39 -17.53
C PHE A 4 -2.85 -29.90 -17.54
N VAL A 5 -2.36 -29.14 -18.53
CA VAL A 5 -2.71 -27.72 -18.69
C VAL A 5 -4.21 -27.53 -18.90
N ASP A 6 -4.84 -28.37 -19.72
CA ASP A 6 -6.30 -28.27 -19.94
C ASP A 6 -7.05 -28.60 -18.65
N ALA A 7 -6.69 -29.69 -17.97
CA ALA A 7 -7.34 -30.10 -16.73
C ALA A 7 -7.23 -29.04 -15.61
N VAL A 8 -6.09 -28.36 -15.50
CA VAL A 8 -5.89 -27.29 -14.51
C VAL A 8 -6.67 -26.03 -14.89
N VAL A 9 -6.73 -25.68 -16.18
CA VAL A 9 -7.57 -24.56 -16.66
C VAL A 9 -9.04 -24.83 -16.36
N ASP A 10 -9.54 -26.01 -16.71
CA ASP A 10 -10.94 -26.37 -16.49
C ASP A 10 -11.28 -26.32 -15.00
N ALA A 11 -10.44 -26.90 -14.14
CA ALA A 11 -10.64 -26.87 -12.68
C ALA A 11 -10.59 -25.44 -12.09
N ALA A 12 -9.77 -24.55 -12.65
CA ALA A 12 -9.66 -23.16 -12.17
C ALA A 12 -10.84 -22.28 -12.59
N LEU A 13 -11.52 -22.63 -13.69
CA LEU A 13 -12.68 -21.89 -14.20
C LEU A 13 -14.01 -22.35 -13.57
N ASP A 14 -14.03 -23.52 -12.92
CA ASP A 14 -15.22 -24.07 -12.27
C ASP A 14 -15.56 -23.42 -10.92
N ASP A 15 -14.62 -22.71 -10.28
CA ASP A 15 -14.80 -22.09 -8.96
C ASP A 15 -14.21 -20.66 -8.87
N ASP A 16 -15.06 -19.66 -9.12
CA ASP A 16 -14.71 -18.24 -8.97
C ASP A 16 -14.23 -17.89 -7.54
N GLN A 17 -14.68 -18.62 -6.52
CA GLN A 17 -14.30 -18.38 -5.12
C GLN A 17 -12.85 -18.84 -4.86
N ALA A 18 -12.35 -19.80 -5.63
CA ALA A 18 -10.97 -20.29 -5.57
C ALA A 18 -10.00 -19.47 -6.44
N ALA A 19 -10.47 -18.53 -7.25
CA ALA A 19 -9.65 -17.76 -8.18
C ALA A 19 -8.43 -17.09 -7.51
N ALA A 20 -8.62 -16.51 -6.32
CA ALA A 20 -7.52 -15.87 -5.58
C ALA A 20 -6.43 -16.85 -5.12
N GLU A 21 -6.82 -18.08 -4.79
CA GLU A 21 -5.92 -19.12 -4.26
C GLU A 21 -5.20 -19.88 -5.37
N ALA A 22 -5.88 -20.12 -6.50
CA ALA A 22 -5.33 -20.84 -7.65
C ALA A 22 -4.45 -19.97 -8.55
N LEU A 23 -4.65 -18.64 -8.57
CA LEU A 23 -3.93 -17.72 -9.48
C LEU A 23 -2.39 -17.83 -9.40
N PRO A 24 -1.74 -17.88 -8.22
CA PRO A 24 -0.29 -18.07 -8.14
C PRO A 24 0.20 -19.35 -8.81
N GLY A 25 -0.55 -20.45 -8.68
CA GLY A 25 -0.22 -21.72 -9.33
C GLY A 25 -0.38 -21.64 -10.85
N MET A 26 -1.44 -20.99 -11.33
CA MET A 26 -1.66 -20.76 -12.76
C MET A 26 -0.54 -19.94 -13.40
N LEU A 27 -0.07 -18.90 -12.70
CA LEU A 27 1.07 -18.09 -13.14
C LEU A 27 2.36 -18.92 -13.25
N GLN A 28 2.61 -19.82 -12.29
CA GLN A 28 3.76 -20.72 -12.35
C GLN A 28 3.68 -21.66 -13.56
N VAL A 29 2.52 -22.28 -13.81
CA VAL A 29 2.31 -23.15 -14.96
C VAL A 29 2.52 -22.38 -16.28
N TYR A 30 2.00 -21.15 -16.37
CA TYR A 30 2.21 -20.29 -17.53
C TYR A 30 3.68 -19.97 -17.76
N THR A 31 4.40 -19.56 -16.72
CA THR A 31 5.83 -19.26 -16.78
C THR A 31 6.63 -20.48 -17.25
N CYS A 32 6.39 -21.67 -16.71
CA CYS A 32 7.03 -22.90 -17.19
C CYS A 32 6.75 -23.16 -18.69
N VAL A 33 5.50 -22.98 -19.14
CA VAL A 33 5.15 -23.15 -20.56
C VAL A 33 5.87 -22.12 -21.45
N VAL A 34 6.03 -20.88 -20.98
CA VAL A 34 6.74 -19.84 -21.74
C VAL A 34 8.24 -20.13 -21.79
N ASP A 35 8.86 -20.40 -20.64
CA ASP A 35 10.31 -20.51 -20.50
C ASP A 35 10.87 -21.81 -21.08
N ASP A 36 10.15 -22.93 -20.93
CA ASP A 36 10.64 -24.26 -21.35
C ASP A 36 10.28 -24.58 -22.81
N SER A 37 9.24 -23.96 -23.38
CA SER A 37 8.81 -24.26 -24.75
C SER A 37 9.89 -24.07 -25.83
N PRO A 38 10.76 -23.03 -25.81
CA PRO A 38 11.79 -22.85 -26.84
C PRO A 38 12.82 -23.97 -26.86
N ALA A 39 13.23 -24.48 -25.70
CA ALA A 39 14.17 -25.58 -25.60
C ALA A 39 13.57 -26.86 -26.20
N VAL A 40 12.31 -27.18 -25.84
CA VAL A 40 11.58 -28.31 -26.41
C VAL A 40 11.44 -28.17 -27.93
N LEU A 41 11.04 -27.00 -28.42
CA LEU A 41 10.88 -26.74 -29.85
C LEU A 41 12.19 -26.85 -30.63
N THR A 42 13.32 -26.49 -30.00
CA THR A 42 14.66 -26.63 -30.60
C THR A 42 15.01 -28.10 -30.83
N LEU A 43 14.69 -28.98 -29.87
CA LEU A 43 14.90 -30.43 -30.03
C LEU A 43 14.14 -30.97 -31.25
N PHE A 44 12.90 -30.54 -31.48
CA PHE A 44 12.12 -30.95 -32.66
C PHE A 44 12.71 -30.44 -33.98
N LYS A 45 13.39 -29.28 -33.95
CA LYS A 45 14.07 -28.71 -35.11
C LYS A 45 15.37 -29.46 -35.44
N GLU A 46 16.11 -29.90 -34.43
CA GLU A 46 17.43 -30.56 -34.58
C GLU A 46 17.35 -32.04 -34.93
N SER A 47 16.31 -32.73 -34.46
CA SER A 47 16.17 -34.19 -34.59
C SER A 47 15.71 -34.67 -35.97
N SER A 48 15.88 -33.86 -37.01
CA SER A 48 15.51 -34.17 -38.41
C SER A 48 14.03 -34.51 -38.61
N PHE A 49 13.14 -34.06 -37.73
CA PHE A 49 11.70 -34.14 -37.97
C PHE A 49 11.29 -33.20 -39.10
N THR A 50 10.21 -33.53 -39.81
CA THR A 50 9.66 -32.68 -40.87
C THR A 50 9.27 -31.31 -40.29
N THR A 51 9.43 -30.24 -41.07
CA THR A 51 8.96 -28.88 -40.71
C THR A 51 7.53 -28.89 -40.16
N SER A 52 6.67 -29.78 -40.68
CA SER A 52 5.30 -30.00 -40.22
C SER A 52 5.16 -30.46 -38.75
N MET A 53 6.11 -31.23 -38.20
CA MET A 53 6.04 -31.67 -36.80
C MET A 53 6.44 -30.53 -35.84
N PHE A 54 7.43 -29.72 -36.22
CA PHE A 54 7.78 -28.49 -35.50
C PHE A 54 6.58 -27.53 -35.46
N ASP A 55 5.98 -27.25 -36.62
CA ASP A 55 4.83 -26.35 -36.72
C ASP A 55 3.62 -26.87 -35.92
N ALA A 56 3.38 -28.19 -35.96
CA ALA A 56 2.32 -28.81 -35.17
C ALA A 56 2.56 -28.65 -33.66
N MET A 57 3.78 -28.93 -33.17
CA MET A 57 4.12 -28.81 -31.75
C MET A 57 4.07 -27.36 -31.28
N ASN A 58 4.62 -26.43 -32.07
CA ASN A 58 4.55 -25.00 -31.80
C ASN A 58 3.08 -24.52 -31.72
N GLY A 59 2.23 -25.00 -32.64
CA GLY A 59 0.79 -24.73 -32.60
C GLY A 59 0.08 -25.31 -31.38
N ILE A 60 0.55 -26.42 -30.79
CA ILE A 60 0.02 -26.93 -29.53
C ILE A 60 0.43 -26.02 -28.38
N PHE A 61 1.72 -25.67 -28.24
CA PHE A 61 2.20 -24.76 -27.20
C PHE A 61 1.49 -23.42 -27.22
N LEU A 62 1.31 -22.82 -28.41
CA LEU A 62 0.59 -21.56 -28.57
C LEU A 62 -0.86 -21.66 -28.08
N ARG A 63 -1.57 -22.74 -28.44
CA ARG A 63 -2.96 -22.96 -27.98
C ARG A 63 -3.05 -23.14 -26.48
N LYS A 64 -2.12 -23.87 -25.87
CA LYS A 64 -2.10 -24.10 -24.41
C LYS A 64 -1.78 -22.81 -23.65
N ARG A 65 -0.80 -22.02 -24.14
CA ARG A 65 -0.47 -20.70 -23.60
C ARG A 65 -1.65 -19.73 -23.70
N SER A 66 -2.34 -19.74 -24.83
CA SER A 66 -3.53 -18.91 -25.08
C SER A 66 -4.67 -19.25 -24.09
N LYS A 67 -4.95 -20.54 -23.86
CA LYS A 67 -5.92 -20.96 -22.83
C LYS A 67 -5.52 -20.54 -21.42
N LEU A 68 -4.26 -20.73 -21.05
CA LEU A 68 -3.75 -20.30 -19.73
C LEU A 68 -3.84 -18.78 -19.57
N SER A 69 -3.51 -18.02 -20.61
CA SER A 69 -3.64 -16.55 -20.64
C SER A 69 -5.08 -16.12 -20.36
N ASP A 70 -6.06 -16.77 -20.98
CA ASP A 70 -7.48 -16.46 -20.76
C ASP A 70 -7.93 -16.77 -19.33
N ALA A 71 -7.52 -17.93 -18.81
CA ALA A 71 -7.86 -18.33 -17.44
C ALA A 71 -7.23 -17.39 -16.41
N ILE A 72 -5.94 -17.08 -16.56
CA ILE A 72 -5.22 -16.15 -15.67
C ILE A 72 -5.88 -14.76 -15.71
N TRP A 73 -6.19 -14.26 -16.91
CA TRP A 73 -6.86 -12.97 -17.07
C TRP A 73 -8.24 -12.96 -16.40
N GLY A 74 -9.06 -13.99 -16.64
CA GLY A 74 -10.36 -14.14 -16.01
C GLY A 74 -10.28 -14.14 -14.48
N MET A 75 -9.38 -14.94 -13.92
CA MET A 75 -9.14 -15.01 -12.47
C MET A 75 -8.67 -13.67 -11.91
N MET A 76 -7.77 -12.98 -12.61
CA MET A 76 -7.31 -11.65 -12.21
C MET A 76 -8.47 -10.64 -12.16
N GLU A 77 -9.35 -10.68 -13.15
CA GLU A 77 -10.52 -9.80 -13.21
C GLU A 77 -11.54 -10.12 -12.11
N VAL A 78 -11.76 -11.40 -11.79
CA VAL A 78 -12.59 -11.83 -10.64
C VAL A 78 -12.03 -11.26 -9.34
N VAL A 79 -10.73 -11.46 -9.07
CA VAL A 79 -10.08 -10.93 -7.87
C VAL A 79 -10.15 -9.40 -7.83
N ARG A 80 -9.88 -8.73 -8.95
CA ARG A 80 -9.91 -7.27 -9.04
C ARG A 80 -11.31 -6.72 -8.82
N ALA A 81 -12.33 -7.35 -9.39
CA ALA A 81 -13.73 -6.97 -9.22
C ALA A 81 -14.18 -7.09 -7.75
N SER A 82 -13.68 -8.10 -7.03
CA SER A 82 -14.00 -8.29 -5.60
C SER A 82 -13.61 -7.05 -4.76
N PHE A 83 -12.48 -6.40 -5.08
CA PHE A 83 -12.01 -5.19 -4.39
C PHE A 83 -12.81 -3.92 -4.73
N LEU A 84 -13.59 -3.92 -5.81
CA LEU A 84 -14.42 -2.77 -6.19
C LEU A 84 -15.75 -2.72 -5.42
N THR A 85 -16.15 -3.81 -4.78
CA THR A 85 -17.40 -3.85 -4.01
C THR A 85 -17.31 -2.95 -2.76
N ASN A 86 -18.30 -2.08 -2.55
CA ASN A 86 -18.29 -1.13 -1.43
C ASN A 86 -18.33 -1.83 -0.07
N ASP A 87 -18.96 -3.01 0.01
CA ASP A 87 -19.09 -3.77 1.25
C ASP A 87 -17.75 -4.25 1.78
N CYS A 88 -16.79 -4.55 0.90
CA CYS A 88 -15.43 -4.89 1.27
C CYS A 88 -14.68 -3.75 1.95
N TRP A 89 -15.16 -2.51 1.90
CA TRP A 89 -14.48 -1.34 2.50
C TRP A 89 -15.20 -0.79 3.74
N ARG A 90 -16.21 -1.49 4.26
CA ARG A 90 -16.91 -1.06 5.48
C ARG A 90 -15.98 -1.10 6.69
N VAL A 91 -15.86 0.04 7.37
CA VAL A 91 -15.04 0.18 8.58
C VAL A 91 -15.86 -0.19 9.81
N SER A 92 -15.36 -1.16 10.60
CA SER A 92 -15.87 -1.40 11.95
C SER A 92 -15.18 -0.45 12.94
N PRO A 93 -15.89 0.10 13.95
CA PRO A 93 -15.29 0.95 14.98
C PRO A 93 -14.07 0.34 15.67
N ALA A 94 -14.07 -0.98 15.89
CA ALA A 94 -12.96 -1.72 16.50
C ALA A 94 -11.70 -1.78 15.62
N SER A 95 -11.83 -1.54 14.31
CA SER A 95 -10.76 -1.60 13.31
C SER A 95 -10.36 -0.24 12.75
N ALA A 96 -11.08 0.82 13.10
CA ALA A 96 -10.89 2.16 12.54
C ALA A 96 -9.50 2.74 12.86
N GLY A 97 -8.88 2.33 13.97
CA GLY A 97 -7.52 2.73 14.30
C GLY A 97 -6.44 1.96 13.52
N GLY A 98 -6.74 0.92 12.75
CA GLY A 98 -5.71 0.06 12.14
C GLY A 98 -5.58 0.20 10.61
N VAL A 99 -4.66 -0.59 10.04
CA VAL A 99 -4.66 -0.84 8.58
C VAL A 99 -5.85 -1.74 8.26
N HIS A 100 -6.66 -1.31 7.30
CA HIS A 100 -7.88 -2.00 6.88
C HIS A 100 -7.57 -3.36 6.23
N LYS A 101 -8.41 -4.37 6.47
CA LYS A 101 -8.20 -5.74 5.96
C LYS A 101 -8.08 -5.76 4.43
N THR A 102 -8.96 -5.04 3.75
CA THR A 102 -8.98 -4.98 2.28
C THR A 102 -7.76 -4.28 1.72
N THR A 103 -7.25 -3.24 2.37
CA THR A 103 -5.96 -2.62 2.00
C THR A 103 -4.81 -3.64 2.05
N ARG A 104 -4.78 -4.51 3.06
CA ARG A 104 -3.77 -5.59 3.15
C ARG A 104 -3.91 -6.58 2.00
N LEU A 105 -5.14 -7.01 1.70
CA LEU A 105 -5.41 -7.96 0.60
C LEU A 105 -5.05 -7.38 -0.76
N VAL A 106 -5.43 -6.12 -1.02
CA VAL A 106 -5.04 -5.40 -2.24
C VAL A 106 -3.52 -5.36 -2.36
N MET A 107 -2.79 -5.00 -1.30
CA MET A 107 -1.33 -4.95 -1.39
C MET A 107 -0.70 -6.34 -1.56
N ILE A 108 -1.24 -7.39 -0.93
CA ILE A 108 -0.80 -8.78 -1.21
C ILE A 108 -0.95 -9.11 -2.68
N TYR A 109 -2.10 -8.76 -3.26
CA TYR A 109 -2.37 -9.00 -4.67
C TYR A 109 -1.48 -8.16 -5.59
N VAL A 110 -1.28 -6.86 -5.30
CA VAL A 110 -0.34 -6.00 -6.04
C VAL A 110 1.08 -6.59 -6.01
N MET A 111 1.53 -7.10 -4.86
CA MET A 111 2.83 -7.76 -4.77
C MET A 111 2.91 -9.04 -5.60
N LEU A 112 1.82 -9.82 -5.68
CA LEU A 112 1.74 -11.00 -6.54
C LEU A 112 1.86 -10.61 -8.02
N LEU A 113 1.14 -9.57 -8.46
CA LEU A 113 1.19 -9.08 -9.84
C LEU A 113 2.59 -8.60 -10.21
N TRP A 114 3.21 -7.78 -9.35
CA TRP A 114 4.56 -7.25 -9.60
C TRP A 114 5.61 -8.35 -9.72
N ARG A 115 5.58 -9.36 -8.84
CA ARG A 115 6.52 -10.49 -8.88
C ARG A 115 6.42 -11.34 -10.15
N ASN A 116 5.28 -11.29 -10.84
CA ASN A 116 5.03 -12.02 -12.07
C ASN A 116 4.91 -11.08 -13.27
N GLU A 117 5.49 -9.88 -13.20
CA GLU A 117 5.34 -8.84 -14.22
C GLU A 117 5.67 -9.35 -15.63
N GLY A 118 6.79 -10.06 -15.81
CA GLY A 118 7.21 -10.54 -17.13
C GLY A 118 6.16 -11.45 -17.77
N ALA A 119 5.73 -12.48 -17.05
CA ALA A 119 4.69 -13.41 -17.50
C ALA A 119 3.36 -12.68 -17.74
N LEU A 120 2.98 -11.78 -16.83
CA LEU A 120 1.72 -11.05 -16.91
C LEU A 120 1.69 -10.02 -18.04
N ASN A 121 2.80 -9.38 -18.38
CA ASN A 121 2.88 -8.51 -19.54
C ASN A 121 2.64 -9.30 -20.85
N LEU A 122 3.11 -10.56 -20.93
CA LEU A 122 2.78 -11.44 -22.06
C LEU A 122 1.30 -11.82 -22.10
N VAL A 123 0.68 -12.11 -20.94
CA VAL A 123 -0.76 -12.33 -20.83
C VAL A 123 -1.53 -11.08 -21.30
N LEU A 124 -1.16 -9.89 -20.81
CA LEU A 124 -1.79 -8.62 -21.20
C LEU A 124 -1.67 -8.35 -22.70
N GLN A 125 -0.50 -8.59 -23.29
CA GLN A 125 -0.29 -8.44 -24.73
C GLN A 125 -1.20 -9.38 -25.54
N ASP A 126 -1.26 -10.65 -25.15
CA ASP A 126 -2.12 -11.65 -25.79
C ASP A 126 -3.60 -11.24 -25.72
N GLN A 127 -4.07 -10.78 -24.56
CA GLN A 127 -5.43 -10.25 -24.41
C GLN A 127 -5.65 -9.00 -25.27
N GLN A 128 -4.71 -8.06 -25.30
CA GLN A 128 -4.84 -6.83 -26.08
C GLN A 128 -4.92 -7.10 -27.59
N HIS A 129 -4.17 -8.08 -28.11
CA HIS A 129 -4.27 -8.51 -29.50
C HIS A 129 -5.66 -9.07 -29.83
N ARG A 130 -6.25 -9.85 -28.93
CA ARG A 130 -7.60 -10.38 -29.12
C ARG A 130 -8.67 -9.29 -29.00
N PHE A 131 -8.60 -8.44 -27.98
CA PHE A 131 -9.53 -7.31 -27.84
C PHE A 131 -9.47 -6.37 -29.05
N ARG A 132 -8.28 -6.12 -29.60
CA ARG A 132 -8.11 -5.33 -30.83
C ARG A 132 -8.73 -6.01 -32.07
N MET A 133 -8.73 -7.35 -32.12
CA MET A 133 -9.40 -8.09 -33.19
C MET A 133 -10.93 -8.09 -33.07
N PHE A 134 -11.48 -7.98 -31.86
CA PHE A 134 -12.92 -8.12 -31.60
C PHE A 134 -13.66 -6.81 -31.31
N LEU A 135 -12.98 -5.75 -30.84
CA LEU A 135 -13.60 -4.48 -30.45
C LEU A 135 -12.87 -3.29 -31.11
N SER A 136 -13.55 -2.63 -32.04
CA SER A 136 -13.15 -1.32 -32.57
C SER A 136 -13.68 -0.22 -31.64
N GLU A 137 -12.82 0.71 -31.23
CA GLU A 137 -13.10 2.07 -30.69
C GLU A 137 -13.03 2.40 -29.19
N HIS A 138 -12.70 1.49 -28.25
CA HIS A 138 -12.55 1.88 -26.83
C HIS A 138 -11.20 1.49 -26.23
N HIS A 139 -10.19 2.32 -26.51
CA HIS A 139 -8.78 2.13 -26.12
C HIS A 139 -8.45 2.30 -24.63
N ASP A 140 -9.41 2.59 -23.75
CA ASP A 140 -9.10 3.07 -22.39
C ASP A 140 -9.32 2.05 -21.25
N TYR A 141 -9.88 0.88 -21.56
CA TYR A 141 -10.25 -0.11 -20.53
C TYR A 141 -9.13 -1.11 -20.20
N CYS A 142 -8.28 -1.49 -21.15
CA CYS A 142 -7.23 -2.48 -20.90
C CYS A 142 -5.96 -1.78 -20.41
N SER A 143 -5.43 -2.18 -19.25
CA SER A 143 -4.12 -1.71 -18.79
C SER A 143 -3.04 -2.16 -19.77
N SER A 144 -2.19 -1.23 -20.24
CA SER A 144 -1.19 -1.53 -21.26
C SER A 144 0.00 -2.33 -20.71
N SER A 145 0.17 -2.29 -19.39
CA SER A 145 1.20 -3.00 -18.64
C SER A 145 0.68 -3.39 -17.24
N VAL A 146 1.41 -4.28 -16.58
CA VAL A 146 1.18 -4.60 -15.16
C VAL A 146 1.39 -3.36 -14.28
N ALA A 147 2.34 -2.49 -14.62
CA ALA A 147 2.55 -1.22 -13.95
C ALA A 147 1.31 -0.32 -13.98
N ASP A 148 0.67 -0.16 -15.15
CA ASP A 148 -0.57 0.61 -15.29
C ASP A 148 -1.71 0.01 -14.47
N LEU A 149 -1.82 -1.32 -14.47
CA LEU A 149 -2.82 -2.04 -13.70
C LEU A 149 -2.63 -1.79 -12.20
N ILE A 150 -1.39 -1.90 -11.71
CA ILE A 150 -1.05 -1.63 -10.31
C ILE A 150 -1.37 -0.18 -9.96
N LYS A 151 -1.00 0.80 -10.80
CA LYS A 151 -1.32 2.23 -10.59
C LYS A 151 -2.82 2.44 -10.47
N LYS A 152 -3.62 1.88 -11.39
CA LYS A 152 -5.10 1.94 -11.34
C LYS A 152 -5.67 1.29 -10.07
N MET A 153 -5.14 0.14 -9.64
CA MET A 153 -5.58 -0.56 -8.43
C MET A 153 -5.28 0.22 -7.15
N ILE A 154 -4.08 0.80 -7.05
CA ILE A 154 -3.70 1.66 -5.92
C ILE A 154 -4.61 2.89 -5.86
N SER A 155 -4.74 3.63 -6.97
CA SER A 155 -5.62 4.81 -7.02
C SER A 155 -7.09 4.49 -6.74
N SER A 156 -7.59 3.33 -7.17
CA SER A 156 -8.94 2.87 -6.85
C SER A 156 -9.10 2.61 -5.35
N SER A 157 -8.12 1.95 -4.74
CA SER A 157 -8.12 1.61 -3.32
C SER A 157 -8.04 2.84 -2.43
N GLU A 158 -7.22 3.83 -2.79
CA GLU A 158 -7.16 5.13 -2.13
C GLU A 158 -8.53 5.84 -2.12
N LYS A 159 -9.21 5.87 -3.27
CA LYS A 159 -10.57 6.45 -3.37
C LYS A 159 -11.58 5.70 -2.51
N GLN A 160 -11.48 4.37 -2.44
CA GLN A 160 -12.37 3.58 -1.59
C GLN A 160 -12.09 3.81 -0.11
N LEU A 161 -10.81 3.98 0.28
CA LEU A 161 -10.43 4.35 1.64
C LEU A 161 -10.98 5.72 2.05
N GLU A 162 -10.91 6.72 1.17
CA GLU A 162 -11.48 8.04 1.43
C GLU A 162 -12.99 7.97 1.65
N LYS A 163 -13.72 7.24 0.80
CA LYS A 163 -15.16 7.01 0.98
C LYS A 163 -15.47 6.26 2.28
N ALA A 164 -14.72 5.20 2.56
CA ALA A 164 -14.84 4.40 3.77
C ALA A 164 -14.61 5.25 5.03
N SER A 165 -13.68 6.20 4.97
CA SER A 165 -13.36 7.11 6.07
C SER A 165 -14.55 7.99 6.49
N ASN A 166 -15.48 8.29 5.58
CA ASN A 166 -16.67 9.09 5.88
C ASN A 166 -17.67 8.39 6.81
N PHE A 167 -17.54 7.07 7.00
CA PHE A 167 -18.34 6.31 7.97
C PHE A 167 -17.75 6.35 9.39
N ILE A 168 -16.54 6.89 9.57
CA ILE A 168 -15.91 7.08 10.87
C ILE A 168 -16.45 8.37 11.49
N SER A 169 -17.13 8.25 12.62
CA SER A 169 -17.82 9.39 13.26
C SER A 169 -16.86 10.41 13.88
N ASP A 170 -15.75 9.94 14.46
CA ASP A 170 -14.74 10.83 15.05
C ASP A 170 -13.83 11.40 13.94
N PRO A 171 -13.80 12.73 13.73
CA PRO A 171 -13.01 13.33 12.66
C PRO A 171 -11.50 13.12 12.82
N GLY A 172 -10.99 13.05 14.06
CA GLY A 172 -9.58 12.76 14.32
C GLY A 172 -9.22 11.32 13.94
N LEU A 173 -10.05 10.37 14.37
CA LEU A 173 -9.87 8.95 14.04
C LEU A 173 -9.97 8.69 12.54
N ARG A 174 -10.82 9.43 11.84
CA ARG A 174 -10.92 9.38 10.37
C ARG A 174 -9.58 9.67 9.69
N TYR A 175 -8.86 10.69 10.13
CA TYR A 175 -7.56 11.02 9.55
C TYR A 175 -6.45 10.05 9.99
N ILE A 176 -6.52 9.50 11.21
CA ILE A 176 -5.63 8.41 11.64
C ILE A 176 -5.82 7.16 10.78
N PHE A 177 -7.07 6.79 10.49
CA PHE A 177 -7.40 5.69 9.57
C PHE A 177 -6.77 5.92 8.19
N LEU A 178 -6.94 7.11 7.61
CA LEU A 178 -6.39 7.45 6.30
C LEU A 178 -4.86 7.39 6.31
N MET A 179 -4.20 8.04 7.27
CA MET A 179 -2.73 8.01 7.37
C MET A 179 -2.18 6.59 7.53
N ASN A 180 -2.81 5.75 8.36
CA ASN A 180 -2.38 4.37 8.54
C ASN A 180 -2.46 3.55 7.26
N ASN A 181 -3.55 3.70 6.49
CA ASN A 181 -3.74 2.94 5.26
C ASN A 181 -2.86 3.44 4.12
N PHE A 182 -2.76 4.76 3.92
CA PHE A 182 -1.89 5.34 2.90
C PHE A 182 -0.42 5.07 3.21
N SER A 183 0.02 5.24 4.47
CA SER A 183 1.38 4.91 4.88
C SER A 183 1.71 3.44 4.63
N PHE A 184 0.77 2.52 4.88
CA PHE A 184 0.97 1.10 4.61
C PHE A 184 1.09 0.81 3.11
N ILE A 185 0.25 1.45 2.27
CA ILE A 185 0.33 1.32 0.81
C ILE A 185 1.70 1.83 0.33
N SER A 186 2.11 3.03 0.74
CA SER A 186 3.40 3.61 0.36
C SER A 186 4.57 2.75 0.80
N GLU A 187 4.59 2.25 2.04
CA GLU A 187 5.66 1.38 2.54
C GLU A 187 5.76 0.09 1.73
N LYS A 188 4.62 -0.56 1.45
CA LYS A 188 4.59 -1.77 0.64
C LYS A 188 5.00 -1.49 -0.80
N PHE A 189 4.56 -0.37 -1.37
CA PHE A 189 4.94 0.03 -2.70
C PHE A 189 6.45 0.32 -2.81
N SER A 190 7.04 1.05 -1.87
CA SER A 190 8.49 1.25 -1.82
C SER A 190 9.26 -0.06 -1.66
N SER A 191 8.73 -1.03 -0.89
CA SER A 191 9.36 -2.34 -0.74
C SER A 191 9.39 -3.19 -2.02
N LEU A 192 8.49 -2.92 -2.97
CA LEU A 192 8.49 -3.57 -4.30
C LEU A 192 9.62 -3.07 -5.20
N LEU A 193 10.08 -1.85 -4.95
CA LEU A 193 11.07 -1.14 -5.77
C LEU A 193 12.50 -1.41 -5.30
N LEU A 194 12.69 -1.85 -4.05
CA LEU A 194 13.97 -2.33 -3.56
C LEU A 194 14.33 -3.66 -4.26
N PRO A 195 15.59 -3.86 -4.71
CA PRO A 195 16.02 -5.17 -5.15
C PRO A 195 15.85 -6.18 -4.00
N PRO A 196 15.51 -7.46 -4.29
CA PRO A 196 15.46 -8.49 -3.27
C PRO A 196 16.77 -8.47 -2.47
N PHE A 197 16.69 -8.39 -1.15
CA PHE A 197 17.85 -8.51 -0.28
C PHE A 197 18.44 -9.92 -0.45
N GLU A 198 19.39 -10.08 -1.37
CA GLU A 198 20.18 -11.29 -1.52
C GLU A 198 21.11 -11.39 -0.30
N GLY A 199 20.79 -12.32 0.59
CA GLY A 199 21.51 -12.49 1.85
C GLY A 199 22.98 -12.85 1.65
N TYR A 200 23.85 -12.08 2.30
CA TYR A 200 25.16 -12.45 2.85
C TYR A 200 25.69 -13.85 2.46
N LYS A 201 26.50 -13.92 1.38
CA LYS A 201 27.49 -14.99 1.23
C LYS A 201 28.71 -14.62 2.08
N ILE A 202 28.83 -15.27 3.23
CA ILE A 202 30.04 -15.26 4.08
C ILE A 202 31.23 -15.69 3.23
N GLU A 203 32.25 -14.84 3.19
CA GLU A 203 33.55 -15.11 2.60
C GLU A 203 34.16 -16.41 3.16
N ARG A 204 34.44 -17.35 2.28
CA ARG A 204 35.56 -18.29 2.47
C ARG A 204 36.49 -18.15 1.29
N SER A 205 37.50 -17.32 1.50
CA SER A 205 38.73 -17.29 0.72
C SER A 205 39.42 -18.65 0.78
N ARG A 206 39.61 -19.29 -0.37
CA ARG A 206 40.82 -20.05 -0.72
C ARG A 206 40.82 -20.46 -2.20
N GLY A 207 41.83 -19.98 -2.93
CA GLY A 207 42.43 -20.72 -4.04
C GLY A 207 42.03 -20.27 -5.45
N SER A 208 42.92 -19.51 -6.06
CA SER A 208 42.90 -19.01 -7.44
C SER A 208 42.76 -20.11 -8.50
N ARG A 209 41.84 -19.94 -9.46
CA ARG A 209 42.10 -20.18 -10.89
C ARG A 209 40.98 -19.66 -11.80
N GLU A 210 41.42 -18.75 -12.68
CA GLU A 210 40.96 -18.43 -14.04
C GLU A 210 39.47 -18.19 -14.37
N ARG A 211 39.27 -16.99 -14.95
CA ARG A 211 38.05 -16.40 -15.50
C ARG A 211 37.24 -17.34 -16.40
N LEU A 212 35.96 -17.47 -16.07
CA LEU A 212 34.86 -17.44 -17.04
C LEU A 212 33.81 -16.47 -16.50
N HIS A 213 33.33 -15.57 -17.35
CA HIS A 213 32.18 -14.70 -17.05
C HIS A 213 30.95 -15.58 -16.79
N PRO A 214 30.27 -15.46 -15.63
CA PRO A 214 28.96 -16.05 -15.47
C PRO A 214 27.95 -15.20 -16.24
N MET A 215 27.24 -15.85 -17.14
CA MET A 215 26.00 -15.38 -17.74
C MET A 215 25.07 -14.95 -16.59
N GLU A 216 24.59 -13.70 -16.63
CA GLU A 216 23.68 -13.16 -15.64
C GLU A 216 22.46 -14.08 -15.51
N ASP A 217 22.24 -14.58 -14.30
CA ASP A 217 20.98 -15.20 -13.90
C ASP A 217 19.89 -14.13 -14.02
N GLY A 218 19.18 -14.15 -15.15
CA GLY A 218 17.99 -13.34 -15.42
C GLY A 218 16.83 -13.81 -14.55
N VAL A 219 16.92 -13.59 -13.25
CA VAL A 219 15.79 -13.70 -12.33
C VAL A 219 14.96 -12.43 -12.49
N ASN A 220 13.88 -12.53 -13.27
CA ASN A 220 12.70 -11.65 -13.34
C ASN A 220 12.74 -10.42 -12.41
N GLN A 221 13.54 -9.41 -12.76
CA GLN A 221 13.49 -8.10 -12.13
C GLN A 221 12.87 -7.10 -13.12
N PRO A 222 11.89 -6.30 -12.67
CA PRO A 222 11.33 -5.20 -13.46
C PRO A 222 12.40 -4.30 -14.05
N ASP A 223 12.16 -3.82 -15.28
CA ASP A 223 13.01 -2.84 -15.96
C ASP A 223 13.25 -1.62 -15.06
N PRO A 224 14.51 -1.23 -14.80
CA PRO A 224 14.86 -0.08 -13.96
C PRO A 224 14.21 1.24 -14.41
N SER A 225 13.90 1.40 -15.69
CA SER A 225 13.26 2.61 -16.23
C SER A 225 11.79 2.74 -15.80
N ILE A 226 11.06 1.63 -15.79
CA ILE A 226 9.65 1.57 -15.35
C ILE A 226 9.55 1.86 -13.85
N ARG A 227 10.52 1.37 -13.06
CA ARG A 227 10.59 1.67 -11.61
C ARG A 227 10.70 3.18 -11.35
N ALA A 228 11.59 3.85 -12.08
CA ALA A 228 11.86 5.28 -11.89
C ALA A 228 10.68 6.18 -12.26
N GLU A 229 9.90 5.82 -13.29
CA GLU A 229 8.70 6.59 -13.70
C GLU A 229 7.53 6.46 -12.71
N ILE A 230 7.35 5.29 -12.09
CA ILE A 230 6.29 5.13 -11.07
C ILE A 230 6.71 5.78 -9.74
N GLU A 231 8.02 5.77 -9.43
CA GLU A 231 8.62 6.36 -8.23
C GLU A 231 8.37 7.87 -8.09
N THR A 232 8.52 8.64 -9.16
CA THR A 232 8.46 10.10 -9.10
C THR A 232 7.04 10.63 -8.95
N ASP A 233 6.08 10.07 -9.68
CA ASP A 233 4.68 10.50 -9.65
C ASP A 233 3.95 10.03 -8.37
N SER A 234 4.19 8.80 -7.92
CA SER A 234 3.34 8.16 -6.89
C SER A 234 3.82 8.43 -5.46
N ASN A 235 5.13 8.53 -5.23
CA ASN A 235 5.68 8.77 -3.89
C ASN A 235 5.47 10.21 -3.42
N LEU A 236 5.51 11.18 -4.35
CA LEU A 236 5.30 12.59 -4.02
C LEU A 236 3.82 12.85 -3.65
N ASP A 237 2.88 12.30 -4.42
CA ASP A 237 1.44 12.42 -4.14
C ASP A 237 1.04 11.75 -2.81
N GLY A 238 1.54 10.53 -2.56
CA GLY A 238 1.27 9.81 -1.31
C GLY A 238 1.80 10.54 -0.07
N PHE A 239 3.02 11.10 -0.15
CA PHE A 239 3.60 11.88 0.95
C PHE A 239 2.83 13.17 1.22
N ILE A 240 2.46 13.90 0.15
CA ILE A 240 1.64 15.12 0.25
C ILE A 240 0.30 14.82 0.91
N LYS A 241 -0.37 13.73 0.51
CA LYS A 241 -1.64 13.30 1.12
C LYS A 241 -1.49 13.00 2.60
N ILE A 242 -0.50 12.21 3.01
CA ILE A 242 -0.27 11.89 4.43
C ILE A 242 -0.04 13.16 5.26
N GLN A 243 0.76 14.11 4.74
CA GLN A 243 0.98 15.38 5.42
C GLN A 243 -0.32 16.18 5.57
N SER A 244 -1.14 16.26 4.51
CA SER A 244 -2.43 16.95 4.56
C SER A 244 -3.40 16.32 5.58
N PHE A 245 -3.39 14.98 5.71
CA PHE A 245 -4.19 14.28 6.72
C PHE A 245 -3.68 14.53 8.13
N MET A 246 -2.36 14.67 8.31
CA MET A 246 -1.77 15.00 9.61
C MET A 246 -2.21 16.40 10.07
N GLU A 247 -2.18 17.38 9.19
CA GLU A 247 -2.65 18.75 9.48
C GLU A 247 -4.14 18.76 9.83
N ALA A 248 -4.97 18.10 9.01
CA ALA A 248 -6.40 18.00 9.27
C ALA A 248 -6.71 17.25 10.58
N TYR A 249 -5.91 16.25 10.95
CA TYR A 249 -5.98 15.56 12.24
C TYR A 249 -5.68 16.50 13.41
N LEU A 250 -4.61 17.30 13.31
CA LEU A 250 -4.23 18.26 14.34
C LEU A 250 -5.32 19.33 14.53
N ASP A 251 -5.92 19.78 13.44
CA ASP A 251 -7.02 20.76 13.49
C ASP A 251 -8.30 20.15 14.07
N ALA A 252 -8.65 18.93 13.68
CA ALA A 252 -9.84 18.26 14.19
C ALA A 252 -9.73 17.89 15.68
N SER A 253 -8.56 17.44 16.13
CA SER A 253 -8.40 16.82 17.46
C SER A 253 -7.77 17.74 18.49
N TRP A 254 -6.83 18.59 18.07
CA TRP A 254 -6.01 19.38 19.00
C TRP A 254 -6.34 20.86 18.97
N GLU A 255 -6.86 21.42 17.87
CA GLU A 255 -7.31 22.82 17.86
C GLU A 255 -8.40 23.10 18.91
N PRO A 256 -9.42 22.23 19.13
CA PRO A 256 -10.39 22.45 20.20
C PRO A 256 -9.75 22.47 21.59
N VAL A 257 -8.74 21.63 21.83
CA VAL A 257 -7.98 21.60 23.09
C VAL A 257 -7.22 22.91 23.26
N MET A 258 -6.51 23.36 22.21
CA MET A 258 -5.74 24.60 22.24
C MET A 258 -6.62 25.86 22.35
N SER A 259 -7.83 25.83 21.78
CA SER A 259 -8.80 26.92 21.84
C SER A 259 -9.17 27.33 23.27
N CYS A 260 -9.06 26.39 24.23
CA CYS A 260 -9.26 26.65 25.67
C CYS A 260 -8.29 27.70 26.20
N LEU A 261 -7.08 27.79 25.63
CA LEU A 261 -6.05 28.76 26.00
C LEU A 261 -6.19 30.09 25.25
N TYR A 262 -6.77 30.08 24.04
CA TYR A 262 -6.90 31.25 23.18
C TYR A 262 -8.13 32.12 23.47
N HIS A 263 -9.27 31.52 23.80
CA HIS A 263 -10.54 32.25 23.94
C HIS A 263 -10.74 32.93 25.31
N ASP A 264 -9.90 32.62 26.30
CA ASP A 264 -9.92 33.27 27.61
C ASP A 264 -9.14 34.60 27.66
N ILE A 265 -8.86 35.18 26.48
CA ILE A 265 -8.31 36.53 26.32
C ILE A 265 -9.40 37.61 26.08
N PRO A 266 -10.44 37.80 26.92
CA PRO A 266 -11.12 39.09 26.98
C PRO A 266 -10.27 40.14 27.70
N ARG A 267 -10.33 41.37 27.20
CA ARG A 267 -9.79 42.58 27.84
C ARG A 267 -10.35 42.72 29.26
N GLY A 268 -9.51 42.45 30.26
CA GLY A 268 -9.78 42.80 31.66
C GLY A 268 -10.63 41.78 32.44
N PHE A 269 -10.17 41.49 33.66
CA PHE A 269 -10.84 40.78 34.75
C PHE A 269 -10.85 39.22 34.78
N LEU A 270 -10.09 38.71 35.77
CA LEU A 270 -10.29 37.52 36.63
C LEU A 270 -10.54 36.10 36.06
N LYS A 271 -10.62 35.84 34.75
CA LYS A 271 -10.99 34.49 34.24
C LYS A 271 -9.85 33.46 34.03
N CYS A 272 -8.57 33.85 34.04
CA CYS A 272 -7.47 32.98 33.60
C CYS A 272 -7.34 31.60 34.28
N GLY A 273 -7.82 31.40 35.52
CA GLY A 273 -7.77 30.09 36.17
C GLY A 273 -8.65 29.03 35.49
N ARG A 274 -9.80 29.44 34.92
CA ARG A 274 -10.74 28.52 34.27
C ARG A 274 -10.26 28.02 32.91
N ALA A 275 -9.47 28.83 32.18
CA ALA A 275 -8.84 28.46 30.91
C ALA A 275 -7.97 27.21 31.06
N LEU A 276 -7.08 27.24 32.07
CA LEU A 276 -6.08 26.22 32.30
C LEU A 276 -6.73 24.92 32.77
N ASP A 277 -7.68 25.01 33.71
CA ASP A 277 -8.41 23.84 34.20
C ASP A 277 -9.20 23.16 33.07
N ARG A 278 -9.82 23.94 32.19
CA ARG A 278 -10.52 23.42 30.99
C ARG A 278 -9.54 22.78 30.00
N PHE A 279 -8.41 23.43 29.74
CA PHE A 279 -7.37 22.88 28.86
C PHE A 279 -6.88 21.52 29.38
N ILE A 280 -6.53 21.41 30.66
CA ILE A 280 -6.04 20.16 31.24
C ILE A 280 -7.09 19.05 31.15
N LEU A 281 -8.36 19.37 31.41
CA LEU A 281 -9.46 18.41 31.30
C LEU A 281 -9.64 17.90 29.86
N GLU A 282 -9.70 18.81 28.88
CA GLU A 282 -9.84 18.42 27.46
C GLU A 282 -8.60 17.68 26.95
N PHE A 283 -7.40 18.12 27.36
CA PHE A 283 -6.14 17.44 27.04
C PHE A 283 -6.14 15.99 27.54
N GLN A 284 -6.48 15.76 28.82
CA GLN A 284 -6.54 14.42 29.40
C GLN A 284 -7.59 13.55 28.72
N ARG A 285 -8.76 14.12 28.39
CA ARG A 285 -9.83 13.41 27.69
C ARG A 285 -9.41 12.98 26.27
N THR A 286 -8.77 13.89 25.54
CA THR A 286 -8.21 13.60 24.21
C THR A 286 -7.13 12.53 24.31
N CYS A 287 -6.19 12.65 25.26
CA CYS A 287 -5.14 11.64 25.45
C CYS A 287 -5.73 10.26 25.81
N ALA A 288 -6.69 10.20 26.73
CA ALA A 288 -7.33 8.94 27.12
C ALA A 288 -8.04 8.25 25.94
N THR A 289 -8.67 9.03 25.06
CA THR A 289 -9.32 8.51 23.85
C THR A 289 -8.30 8.01 22.84
N GLN A 290 -7.28 8.81 22.54
CA GLN A 290 -6.30 8.53 21.50
C GLN A 290 -5.25 7.49 21.88
N ARG A 291 -5.07 7.22 23.19
CA ARG A 291 -4.25 6.11 23.68
C ARG A 291 -4.76 4.75 23.21
N MET A 292 -6.07 4.64 22.98
CA MET A 292 -6.72 3.43 22.46
C MET A 292 -6.64 3.31 20.93
N TRP A 293 -6.18 4.35 20.23
CA TRP A 293 -5.99 4.30 18.79
C TRP A 293 -4.65 3.65 18.48
N LYS A 294 -4.53 3.11 17.27
CA LYS A 294 -3.32 2.42 16.81
C LYS A 294 -2.68 3.21 15.69
N VAL A 295 -1.36 3.31 15.68
CA VAL A 295 -0.61 3.76 14.49
C VAL A 295 0.48 2.73 14.23
N PRO A 296 0.26 1.75 13.33
CA PRO A 296 1.19 0.63 13.16
C PRO A 296 2.58 1.01 12.68
N ASN A 297 2.70 2.03 11.84
CA ASN A 297 3.99 2.49 11.34
C ASN A 297 4.70 3.34 12.42
N PRO A 298 5.88 2.92 12.92
CA PRO A 298 6.55 3.60 14.03
C PRO A 298 7.08 4.98 13.66
N GLU A 299 7.49 5.19 12.40
CA GLU A 299 7.98 6.48 11.93
C GLU A 299 6.84 7.49 11.80
N LEU A 300 5.69 7.06 11.26
CA LEU A 300 4.47 7.88 11.25
C LEU A 300 4.01 8.22 12.67
N ARG A 301 4.03 7.24 13.59
CA ARG A 301 3.68 7.44 14.99
C ARG A 301 4.58 8.49 15.65
N LYS A 302 5.90 8.38 15.46
CA LYS A 302 6.88 9.34 15.96
C LYS A 302 6.63 10.75 15.41
N ARG A 303 6.37 10.88 14.11
CA ARG A 303 6.05 12.17 13.48
C ARG A 303 4.77 12.79 14.04
N LEU A 304 3.71 12.00 14.22
CA LEU A 304 2.45 12.45 14.83
C LEU A 304 2.66 12.98 16.24
N ARG A 305 3.34 12.21 17.10
CA ARG A 305 3.64 12.64 18.48
C ARG A 305 4.44 13.93 18.50
N LYS A 306 5.50 14.02 17.68
CA LYS A 306 6.30 15.23 17.55
C LYS A 306 5.47 16.44 17.17
N ALA A 307 4.59 16.31 16.16
CA ALA A 307 3.73 17.41 15.72
C ALA A 307 2.71 17.84 16.79
N ILE A 308 2.17 16.88 17.56
CA ILE A 308 1.29 17.16 18.71
C ILE A 308 2.06 17.89 19.81
N ILE A 309 3.25 17.40 20.19
CA ILE A 309 4.13 18.04 21.19
C ILE A 309 4.45 19.47 20.76
N GLU A 310 4.89 19.66 19.52
CA GLU A 310 5.20 20.99 18.98
C GLU A 310 3.98 21.92 19.07
N LYS A 311 2.78 21.47 18.70
CA LYS A 311 1.55 22.27 18.76
C LYS A 311 1.15 22.59 20.21
N VAL A 312 1.09 21.57 21.08
CA VAL A 312 0.60 21.70 22.46
C VAL A 312 1.57 22.48 23.33
N ILE A 313 2.86 22.13 23.32
CA ILE A 313 3.87 22.76 24.17
C ILE A 313 4.10 24.22 23.74
N SER A 314 4.13 24.50 22.42
CA SER A 314 4.28 25.88 21.95
C SER A 314 3.10 26.76 22.38
N GLY A 315 1.85 26.29 22.19
CA GLY A 315 0.68 27.07 22.60
C GLY A 315 0.56 27.21 24.13
N TYR A 316 0.93 26.17 24.88
CA TYR A 316 0.97 26.23 26.35
C TYR A 316 1.99 27.24 26.87
N ASN A 317 3.23 27.21 26.35
CA ASN A 317 4.29 28.15 26.72
C ASN A 317 3.96 29.59 26.31
N GLN A 318 3.34 29.77 25.16
CA GLN A 318 2.86 31.07 24.72
C GLN A 318 1.82 31.64 25.70
N TYR A 319 0.86 30.81 26.13
CA TYR A 319 -0.13 31.17 27.15
C TYR A 319 0.53 31.55 28.49
N LEU A 320 1.48 30.75 28.98
CA LEU A 320 2.21 31.05 30.21
C LEU A 320 2.97 32.37 30.14
N THR A 321 3.65 32.63 29.01
CA THR A 321 4.39 33.88 28.79
C THR A 321 3.46 35.09 28.82
N GLN A 322 2.31 35.00 28.15
CA GLN A 322 1.30 36.06 28.16
C GLN A 322 0.69 36.28 29.56
N ARG A 323 0.52 35.21 30.34
CA ARG A 323 0.04 35.29 31.72
C ARG A 323 1.03 35.98 32.65
N LEU A 324 2.32 35.64 32.53
CA LEU A 324 3.41 36.29 33.29
C LEU A 324 3.49 37.79 32.97
N ALA A 325 3.42 38.16 31.68
CA ALA A 325 3.41 39.55 31.24
C ALA A 325 2.24 40.38 31.80
N ARG A 326 1.12 39.73 32.18
CA ARG A 326 -0.07 40.38 32.75
C ARG A 326 -0.04 40.54 34.28
N GLY A 327 1.03 40.12 34.94
CA GLY A 327 1.23 40.33 36.38
C GLY A 327 0.26 39.57 37.29
N LYS A 328 -0.42 38.50 36.80
CA LYS A 328 -1.41 37.75 37.58
C LYS A 328 -0.96 36.33 37.95
N SER A 329 -0.66 36.19 39.25
CA SER A 329 -0.75 35.00 40.11
C SER A 329 0.50 34.13 40.30
N ASN A 330 0.94 34.06 41.56
CA ASN A 330 1.85 33.09 42.21
C ASN A 330 1.28 31.65 42.30
N ARG A 331 0.40 31.24 41.38
CA ARG A 331 -0.19 29.88 41.43
C ARG A 331 0.67 28.98 40.55
N PRO A 332 1.33 27.95 41.10
CA PRO A 332 2.18 27.06 40.31
C PRO A 332 1.36 26.42 39.18
N ALA A 333 2.01 26.17 38.04
CA ALA A 333 1.42 25.38 36.97
C ALA A 333 1.06 24.00 37.56
N MET A 334 -0.17 23.54 37.36
CA MET A 334 -0.62 22.23 37.87
C MET A 334 0.00 21.05 37.11
N SER A 335 0.53 21.27 35.90
CA SER A 335 1.28 20.28 35.14
C SER A 335 2.46 20.95 34.45
N THR A 336 3.62 20.31 34.50
CA THR A 336 4.81 20.80 33.80
C THR A 336 4.74 20.47 32.31
N PRO A 337 5.39 21.25 31.42
CA PRO A 337 5.50 20.90 30.00
C PRO A 337 6.03 19.48 29.76
N LEU A 338 6.91 19.01 30.65
CA LEU A 338 7.47 17.65 30.64
C LEU A 338 6.39 16.58 30.88
N GLU A 339 5.51 16.78 31.86
CA GLU A 339 4.40 15.84 32.11
C GLU A 339 3.42 15.74 30.92
N LEU A 340 3.18 16.86 30.23
CA LEU A 340 2.33 16.86 29.04
C LEU A 340 2.99 16.08 27.89
N GLU A 341 4.30 16.25 27.72
CA GLU A 341 5.10 15.53 26.72
C GLU A 341 5.10 14.02 26.98
N GLU A 342 5.33 13.60 28.23
CA GLU A 342 5.28 12.19 28.64
C GLU A 342 3.92 11.54 28.29
N LEU A 343 2.81 12.23 28.54
CA LEU A 343 1.47 11.73 28.19
C LEU A 343 1.24 11.63 26.68
N ILE A 344 1.82 12.55 25.89
CA ILE A 344 1.72 12.51 24.42
C ILE A 344 2.56 11.36 23.85
N GLU A 345 3.71 11.05 24.46
CA GLU A 345 4.56 9.93 24.06
C GLU A 345 3.89 8.56 24.25
N GLU A 346 2.83 8.48 25.05
CA GLU A 346 2.05 7.24 25.24
C GLU A 346 0.92 7.05 24.22
N LEU A 347 0.66 8.04 23.35
CA LEU A 347 -0.44 7.98 22.39
C LEU A 347 -0.19 6.98 21.27
N PHE A 348 -1.27 6.39 20.73
CA PHE A 348 -1.26 5.50 19.57
C PHE A 348 -0.64 4.10 19.75
N GLU A 349 -0.50 3.62 20.98
CA GLU A 349 0.02 2.29 21.31
C GLU A 349 -1.05 1.18 21.31
N GLY A 350 -2.31 1.51 21.03
CA GLY A 350 -3.47 0.60 21.13
C GLY A 350 -3.51 -0.58 20.16
#